data_AF-A0AAP6LEF3-F1
#
_entry.id   AF-A0AAP6LEF3-F1
#
_cell.length_a   1.000
_cell.length_b   1.000
_cell.length_c   1.000
_cell.angle_alpha   90.00
_cell.angle_beta   90.00
_cell.angle_gamma   90.00
#
_symmetry.space_group_name_H-M   'P 1'
#
loop_
_entity.id
_entity.type
_entity.pdbx_description
1 polymer ?
#
loop_
_entity_poly.entity_id
_entity_poly.type
_entity_poly.pdbx_seq_one_letter_code
_entity_poly.pdbx_strand_id
1 'polypeptide(L)'
;MDRVAWVLDTGTDLVTFSTERVMDIESYLALMHFHPKWKEYGLVPADQLQLLMESYEPGMEDASEHDRNGVFHWWLKQSPSKDVLLKLVELSYLDADQLMADDVRRHITKSERFDREVAQAIAHGAIRER
;
A
#
# COMPACT_ATOMS: atom_id res chain seq x y z
N MET A 1 -46.03 -20.57 13.68
CA MET A 1 -46.51 -21.50 14.72
C MET A 1 -45.29 -22.21 15.27
N ASP A 2 -45.11 -22.07 16.59
CA ASP A 2 -44.43 -22.97 17.53
C ASP A 2 -42.90 -23.18 17.36
N ARG A 3 -42.03 -22.99 18.37
CA ARG A 3 -42.21 -22.94 19.83
C ARG A 3 -41.24 -21.94 20.47
N VAL A 4 -41.77 -21.22 21.44
CA VAL A 4 -41.04 -20.45 22.45
C VAL A 4 -40.36 -21.43 23.41
N ALA A 5 -39.09 -21.20 23.72
CA ALA A 5 -38.43 -21.74 24.92
C ALA A 5 -37.85 -20.56 25.69
N TRP A 6 -38.35 -20.34 26.91
CA TRP A 6 -37.78 -19.40 27.86
C TRP A 6 -36.70 -20.11 28.68
N VAL A 7 -35.50 -19.53 28.70
CA VAL A 7 -34.57 -19.67 29.83
C VAL A 7 -34.31 -18.25 30.31
N LEU A 8 -34.76 -17.94 31.53
CA LEU A 8 -34.33 -16.76 32.29
C LEU A 8 -33.24 -17.25 33.24
N ASP A 9 -31.98 -16.82 33.05
CA ASP A 9 -31.18 -16.32 34.17
C ASP A 9 -29.90 -15.60 33.73
N THR A 10 -29.69 -14.44 34.35
CA THR A 10 -28.48 -13.60 34.43
C THR A 10 -27.80 -13.15 33.13
N GLY A 11 -28.31 -12.06 32.57
CA GLY A 11 -27.52 -10.86 32.27
C GLY A 11 -26.13 -11.07 31.66
N THR A 12 -26.09 -11.34 30.37
CA THR A 12 -25.18 -10.64 29.46
C THR A 12 -25.89 -10.69 28.12
N ASP A 13 -26.36 -9.53 27.64
CA ASP A 13 -26.91 -9.42 26.30
C ASP A 13 -25.88 -10.02 25.34
N LEU A 14 -26.26 -11.13 24.72
CA LEU A 14 -25.55 -11.69 23.58
C LEU A 14 -25.71 -10.68 22.45
N VAL A 15 -24.79 -9.73 22.40
CA VAL A 15 -24.54 -9.00 21.17
C VAL A 15 -23.93 -10.03 20.23
N THR A 16 -24.71 -10.46 19.24
CA THR A 16 -24.18 -11.09 18.05
C THR A 16 -23.30 -10.05 17.35
N PHE A 17 -22.05 -9.92 17.78
CA PHE A 17 -21.04 -9.21 17.01
C PHE A 17 -20.72 -10.10 15.82
N SER A 18 -21.28 -9.71 14.67
CA SER A 18 -20.79 -10.09 13.36
C SER A 18 -19.26 -10.07 13.41
N THR A 19 -18.62 -11.19 13.11
CA THR A 19 -17.16 -11.29 13.09
C THR A 19 -16.67 -10.59 11.82
N GLU A 20 -16.73 -9.25 11.79
CA GLU A 20 -16.01 -8.46 10.80
C GLU A 20 -14.53 -8.70 11.05
N ARG A 21 -13.90 -9.50 10.19
CA ARG A 21 -12.44 -9.62 10.20
C ARG A 21 -11.88 -8.25 9.88
N VAL A 22 -11.30 -7.60 10.89
CA VAL A 22 -10.41 -6.46 10.68
C VAL A 22 -9.22 -6.98 9.88
N MET A 23 -9.04 -6.47 8.67
CA MET A 23 -7.84 -6.75 7.87
C MET A 23 -6.65 -6.11 8.56
N ASP A 24 -5.57 -6.87 8.79
CA ASP A 24 -4.31 -6.31 9.27
C ASP A 24 -3.44 -5.79 8.11
N ILE A 25 -2.47 -4.95 8.45
CA ILE A 25 -1.57 -4.30 7.49
C ILE A 25 -0.83 -5.32 6.63
N GLU A 26 -0.38 -6.44 7.21
CA GLU A 26 0.38 -7.46 6.47
C GLU A 26 -0.49 -8.11 5.41
N SER A 27 -1.71 -8.46 5.80
CA SER A 27 -2.70 -9.06 4.93
C SER A 27 -3.06 -8.13 3.79
N TYR A 28 -3.29 -6.84 4.08
CA TYR A 28 -3.58 -5.84 3.05
C TYR A 28 -2.41 -5.66 2.08
N LEU A 29 -1.18 -5.51 2.57
CA LEU A 29 -0.01 -5.33 1.71
C LEU A 29 0.23 -6.54 0.80
N ALA A 30 0.06 -7.76 1.32
CA ALA A 30 0.16 -8.97 0.53
C ALA A 30 -0.95 -9.07 -0.53
N LEU A 31 -2.18 -8.73 -0.14
CA LEU A 31 -3.36 -8.75 -1.00
C LEU A 31 -3.25 -7.74 -2.15
N MET A 32 -2.73 -6.54 -1.88
CA MET A 32 -2.53 -5.47 -2.87
C MET A 32 -1.17 -5.54 -3.58
N HIS A 33 -0.48 -6.68 -3.45
CA HIS A 33 0.77 -6.99 -4.13
C HIS A 33 1.92 -5.99 -3.88
N PHE A 34 1.99 -5.39 -2.70
CA PHE A 34 3.15 -4.59 -2.30
C PHE A 34 4.36 -5.49 -2.12
N HIS A 35 5.48 -5.12 -2.75
CA HIS A 35 6.75 -5.82 -2.56
C HIS A 35 7.23 -5.71 -1.08
N PRO A 36 7.75 -6.79 -0.45
CA PRO A 36 8.16 -6.77 0.96
C PRO A 36 9.17 -5.66 1.33
N LYS A 37 9.96 -5.18 0.36
CA LYS A 37 10.89 -4.05 0.55
C LYS A 37 10.25 -2.75 1.03
N TRP A 38 8.95 -2.54 0.76
CA TRP A 38 8.23 -1.39 1.30
C TRP A 38 8.34 -1.31 2.83
N LYS A 39 8.19 -2.46 3.49
CA LYS A 39 8.33 -2.58 4.94
C LYS A 39 9.78 -2.52 5.40
N GLU A 40 10.69 -3.21 4.69
CA GLU A 40 12.13 -3.18 4.99
C GLU A 40 12.66 -1.74 5.02
N TYR A 41 12.18 -0.90 4.11
CA TYR A 41 12.55 0.51 4.03
C TYR A 41 11.78 1.43 4.98
N GLY A 42 10.79 0.91 5.71
CA GLY A 42 9.93 1.72 6.56
C GLY A 42 9.10 2.75 5.78
N LEU A 43 8.78 2.45 4.51
CA LEU A 43 8.08 3.36 3.60
C LEU A 43 6.60 3.01 3.44
N VAL A 44 6.03 2.27 4.38
CA VAL A 44 4.59 2.03 4.48
C VAL A 44 3.98 3.16 5.33
N PRO A 45 3.37 4.21 4.73
CA PRO A 45 2.79 5.31 5.49
C PRO A 45 1.52 4.86 6.22
N ALA A 46 1.59 4.71 7.54
CA ALA A 46 0.50 4.18 8.37
C ALA A 46 -0.84 4.90 8.11
N ASP A 47 -0.85 6.24 8.14
CA ASP A 47 -2.07 7.04 7.96
C ASP A 47 -2.70 6.84 6.57
N GLN A 48 -1.86 6.82 5.52
CA GLN A 48 -2.34 6.60 4.16
C GLN A 48 -2.81 5.15 3.97
N LEU A 49 -2.13 4.18 4.57
CA LEU A 49 -2.51 2.78 4.48
C LEU A 49 -3.84 2.52 5.19
N GLN A 50 -4.05 3.14 6.35
CA GLN A 50 -5.31 3.07 7.07
C GLN A 50 -6.47 3.57 6.20
N LEU A 51 -6.30 4.70 5.52
CA LEU A 51 -7.33 5.22 4.61
C LEU A 51 -7.64 4.25 3.47
N LEU A 52 -6.62 3.61 2.89
CA LEU A 52 -6.82 2.64 1.82
C LEU A 52 -7.54 1.38 2.33
N MET A 53 -7.15 0.88 3.50
CA MET A 53 -7.77 -0.28 4.16
C MET A 53 -9.22 0.00 4.57
N GLU A 54 -9.55 1.22 5.00
CA GLU A 54 -10.92 1.63 5.34
C GLU A 54 -11.82 1.72 4.09
N SER A 55 -11.25 2.04 2.93
CA SER A 55 -11.98 2.12 1.65
C SER A 55 -12.01 0.82 0.85
N TYR A 56 -11.34 -0.23 1.32
CA TYR A 56 -11.17 -1.46 0.57
C TYR A 56 -12.50 -2.23 0.43
N GLU A 57 -12.78 -2.68 -0.80
CA GLU A 57 -13.86 -3.60 -1.12
C GLU A 57 -13.30 -4.82 -1.89
N PRO A 58 -13.82 -6.05 -1.65
CA PRO A 58 -13.40 -7.22 -2.42
C PRO A 58 -13.59 -7.02 -3.93
N GLY A 59 -12.55 -7.33 -4.71
CA GLY A 59 -12.45 -7.08 -6.15
C GLY A 59 -11.54 -5.90 -6.50
N MET A 60 -11.18 -5.04 -5.54
CA MET A 60 -10.22 -3.95 -5.78
C MET A 60 -8.78 -4.45 -6.02
N GLU A 61 -8.47 -5.70 -5.69
CA GLU A 61 -7.16 -6.33 -5.93
C GLU A 61 -6.79 -6.37 -7.41
N ASP A 62 -7.80 -6.52 -8.27
CA ASP A 62 -7.67 -6.55 -9.73
C ASP A 62 -7.13 -5.22 -10.29
N ALA A 63 -7.25 -4.13 -9.52
CA ALA A 63 -6.71 -2.80 -9.82
C ALA A 63 -5.78 -2.30 -8.70
N SER A 64 -5.08 -3.22 -8.04
CA SER A 64 -4.20 -2.94 -6.89
C SER A 64 -3.05 -1.96 -7.20
N GLU A 65 -2.70 -1.77 -8.47
CA GLU A 65 -1.75 -0.75 -8.90
C GLU A 65 -2.20 0.66 -8.52
N HIS A 66 -3.51 0.93 -8.42
CA HIS A 66 -4.01 2.24 -7.98
C HIS A 66 -3.59 2.57 -6.55
N ASP A 67 -3.67 1.60 -5.64
CA ASP A 67 -3.30 1.78 -4.24
C ASP A 67 -1.77 1.90 -4.09
N ARG A 68 -1.01 1.05 -4.80
CA ARG A 68 0.47 1.16 -4.84
C ARG A 68 0.92 2.51 -5.40
N ASN A 69 0.30 2.97 -6.49
CA ASN A 69 0.58 4.28 -7.06
C ASN A 69 0.21 5.41 -6.09
N GLY A 70 -0.91 5.27 -5.38
CA GLY A 70 -1.33 6.18 -4.32
C GLY A 70 -0.26 6.37 -3.25
N VAL A 71 0.35 5.27 -2.79
CA VAL A 71 1.45 5.30 -1.79
C VAL A 71 2.70 5.97 -2.35
N PHE A 72 3.09 5.71 -3.60
CA PHE A 72 4.20 6.43 -4.25
C PHE A 72 3.95 7.94 -4.27
N HIS A 73 2.78 8.36 -4.75
CA HIS A 73 2.43 9.78 -4.85
C HIS A 73 2.25 10.45 -3.49
N TRP A 74 1.80 9.70 -2.48
CA TRP A 74 1.80 10.20 -1.10
C TRP A 74 3.20 10.63 -0.69
N TRP A 75 4.21 9.77 -0.87
CA TRP A 75 5.59 10.12 -0.54
C TRP A 75 6.13 11.29 -1.36
N LEU A 76 5.89 11.29 -2.68
CA LEU A 76 6.41 12.33 -3.56
C LEU A 76 5.84 13.73 -3.26
N LYS A 77 4.61 13.81 -2.74
CA LYS A 77 3.99 15.07 -2.30
C LYS A 77 4.63 15.66 -1.03
N GLN A 78 5.35 14.86 -0.24
CA GLN A 78 5.97 15.30 1.01
C GLN A 78 7.38 15.89 0.84
N SER A 79 7.82 16.13 -0.41
CA SER A 79 9.20 16.55 -0.72
C SER A 79 10.24 15.65 -0.03
N PRO A 80 10.25 14.34 -0.35
CA PRO A 80 11.03 13.36 0.38
C PRO A 80 12.53 13.61 0.27
N SER A 81 13.30 13.10 1.23
CA SER A 81 14.76 13.17 1.20
C SER A 81 15.31 12.39 0.00
N LYS A 82 16.57 12.66 -0.36
CA LYS A 82 17.25 11.91 -1.42
C LYS A 82 17.31 10.40 -1.16
N ASP A 83 17.57 10.00 0.07
CA ASP A 83 17.58 8.58 0.46
C ASP A 83 16.22 7.92 0.18
N VAL A 84 15.13 8.61 0.52
CA VAL A 84 13.78 8.13 0.22
C VAL A 84 13.56 8.08 -1.29
N LEU A 85 13.98 9.09 -2.07
CA LEU A 85 13.87 9.03 -3.54
C LEU A 85 14.59 7.81 -4.13
N LEU A 86 15.80 7.47 -3.68
CA LEU A 86 16.54 6.30 -4.15
C LEU A 86 15.79 5.00 -3.86
N LYS A 87 15.22 4.88 -2.65
CA LYS A 87 14.37 3.74 -2.27
C LYS A 87 13.10 3.66 -3.11
N LEU A 88 12.45 4.78 -3.40
CA LEU A 88 11.27 4.83 -4.27
C LEU A 88 11.62 4.43 -5.72
N VAL A 89 12.80 4.81 -6.22
CA VAL A 89 13.29 4.33 -7.52
C VAL A 89 13.41 2.81 -7.53
N GLU A 90 14.05 2.22 -6.52
CA GLU A 90 14.19 0.77 -6.43
C GLU A 90 12.83 0.07 -6.30
N LEU A 91 11.94 0.57 -5.45
CA LEU A 91 10.59 0.04 -5.28
C LEU A 91 9.79 0.09 -6.59
N SER A 92 9.98 1.13 -7.42
CA SER A 92 9.32 1.21 -8.72
C SER A 92 9.79 0.10 -9.68
N TYR A 93 11.06 -0.30 -9.64
CA TYR A 93 11.55 -1.41 -10.47
C TYR A 93 11.08 -2.77 -9.96
N LEU A 94 10.73 -2.87 -8.69
CA LEU A 94 10.20 -4.09 -8.07
C LEU A 94 8.67 -4.20 -8.16
N ASP A 95 7.99 -3.17 -8.65
CA ASP A 95 6.52 -3.19 -8.77
C ASP A 95 6.08 -4.16 -9.87
N ALA A 96 4.99 -4.89 -9.62
CA ALA A 96 4.42 -5.82 -10.59
C ALA A 96 3.85 -5.10 -11.82
N ASP A 97 3.42 -3.83 -11.69
CA ASP A 97 2.96 -3.00 -12.79
C ASP A 97 4.06 -2.01 -13.22
N GLN A 98 4.82 -2.40 -14.25
CA GLN A 98 5.89 -1.55 -14.76
C GLN A 98 5.38 -0.33 -15.55
N LEU A 99 4.14 -0.31 -16.04
CA LEU A 99 3.57 0.86 -16.72
C LEU A 99 3.28 1.98 -15.72
N MET A 100 2.66 1.62 -14.58
CA MET A 100 2.46 2.52 -13.44
C MET A 100 3.82 2.97 -12.88
N ALA A 101 4.75 2.04 -12.68
CA ALA A 101 6.06 2.36 -12.13
C ALA A 101 6.90 3.29 -13.02
N ASP A 102 6.80 3.16 -14.35
CA ASP A 102 7.41 4.12 -15.27
C ASP A 102 6.86 5.53 -15.07
N ASP A 103 5.56 5.68 -14.81
CA ASP A 103 4.99 6.99 -14.49
C ASP A 103 5.49 7.55 -13.17
N VAL A 104 5.63 6.71 -12.14
CA VAL A 104 6.24 7.08 -10.86
C VAL A 104 7.68 7.58 -11.07
N ARG A 105 8.49 6.89 -11.87
CA ARG A 105 9.87 7.31 -12.18
C ARG A 105 9.90 8.68 -12.86
N ARG A 106 8.97 8.97 -13.78
CA ARG A 106 8.82 10.31 -14.39
C ARG A 106 8.40 11.38 -13.39
N HIS A 107 7.69 11.02 -12.33
CA HIS A 107 7.37 11.95 -11.25
C HIS A 107 8.56 12.20 -10.32
N ILE A 108 9.37 11.19 -10.05
CA ILE A 108 10.63 11.33 -9.27
C ILE A 108 11.56 12.37 -9.92
N THR A 109 11.67 12.41 -11.25
CA THR A 109 12.53 13.39 -11.94
C THR A 109 12.08 14.85 -11.76
N LYS A 110 10.86 15.08 -11.26
CA LYS A 110 10.31 16.42 -10.99
C LYS A 110 10.50 16.85 -9.53
N SER A 111 11.05 15.99 -8.66
CA SER A 111 11.28 16.31 -7.26
C SER A 111 12.36 17.39 -7.09
N GLU A 112 12.21 18.25 -6.07
CA GLU A 112 13.22 19.25 -5.71
C GLU A 112 14.58 18.65 -5.31
N ARG A 113 14.57 17.38 -4.86
CA ARG A 113 15.78 16.64 -4.45
C ARG A 113 16.32 15.73 -5.56
N PHE A 114 15.84 15.89 -6.80
CA PHE A 114 16.38 15.19 -7.95
C PHE A 114 17.78 15.70 -8.30
N ASP A 115 18.78 14.82 -8.19
CA ASP A 115 20.16 15.11 -8.54
C ASP A 115 20.74 14.03 -9.48
N ARG A 116 22.04 14.14 -9.77
CA ARG A 116 22.75 13.20 -10.64
C ARG A 116 22.70 11.76 -10.13
N GLU A 117 22.72 11.55 -8.82
CA GLU A 117 22.71 10.22 -8.22
C GLU A 117 21.35 9.56 -8.43
N VAL A 118 20.25 10.30 -8.18
CA VAL A 118 18.89 9.82 -8.46
C VAL A 118 18.70 9.53 -9.95
N ALA A 119 19.22 10.39 -10.82
CA ALA A 119 19.17 10.17 -12.28
C ALA A 119 19.91 8.88 -12.69
N GLN A 120 21.08 8.62 -12.09
CA GLN A 120 21.85 7.40 -12.34
C GLN A 120 21.14 6.15 -11.81
N ALA A 121 20.49 6.22 -10.65
CA ALA A 121 19.70 5.12 -10.11
C ALA A 121 18.56 4.74 -11.08
N ILE A 122 17.84 5.72 -11.62
CA ILE A 122 16.81 5.48 -12.65
C ILE A 122 17.45 4.84 -13.89
N ALA A 123 18.54 5.40 -14.41
CA ALA A 123 19.19 4.87 -15.61
C ALA A 123 19.72 3.43 -15.43
N HIS A 124 20.32 3.11 -14.28
CA HIS A 124 20.86 1.77 -14.01
C HIS A 124 19.77 0.72 -13.78
N GLY A 125 18.67 1.06 -13.11
CA GLY A 125 17.55 0.14 -12.93
C GLY A 125 16.95 -0.28 -14.27
N ALA A 126 16.82 0.65 -15.22
CA ALA A 126 16.32 0.38 -16.56
C ALA A 126 17.21 -0.56 -17.40
N ILE A 127 18.47 -0.78 -16.99
CA ILE A 127 19.39 -1.73 -17.64
C ILE A 127 19.24 -3.14 -17.05
N ARG A 128 18.84 -3.26 -15.78
CA ARG A 128 18.72 -4.56 -15.09
C ARG A 128 17.43 -5.31 -15.44
N GLU A 129 16.38 -4.60 -15.82
CA GLU A 129 15.07 -5.16 -16.19
C GLU A 129 14.91 -5.46 -17.70
N ARG A 130 16.01 -5.47 -18.47
CA ARG A 130 16.02 -5.77 -19.92
C ARG A 130 16.51 -7.17 -20.24
#